data_AF-A0AAW1DH20-F1
#
_entry.id   AF-A0AAW1DH20-F1
#
_cell.length_a   1.000
_cell.length_b   1.000
_cell.length_c   1.000
_cell.angle_alpha   90.00
_cell.angle_beta   90.00
_cell.angle_gamma   90.00
#
_symmetry.space_group_name_H-M   'P 1'
#
loop_
_entity.id
_entity.type
_entity.pdbx_description
1 polymer ?
#
loop_
_entity_poly.entity_id
_entity_poly.type
_entity_poly.pdbx_seq_one_letter_code
_entity_poly.pdbx_strand_id
1 'polypeptide(L)'
;MSITRKSAVVNIINDLNENTSPEILSKELSGIINDIWKNGLTEDDFCKLINIFIQNDDLDLVQRKLILECLVPQFVIKEKIVNDLILWYFSKYIEDPESCAHLMSWVAALTECKLMERCTLEKFYGQLATTFQSECLINALSRVLKMITNKNTVNNSTAFLIQKFYKCYHYHHSVDFKLLLWEVNKYHALDKEITLNSQPNERIKRSDFEKTIMKRARMLGIEIQTDDVKDENLIVGTLPKPEYAEDCAPPYKELTKIANASELGLYTRKLWIEFPENPVSLLNSRIGMIYLELFGPSEEFLVGLKALITSKPSLLVVKKLSELQNRLRHGLPIVTHYLARFLVTWDGLNEVQLVYDLVKWVHFDDFNDLSSRILVPLSRIYICSNTESKVGILNALSSLLINMVTVHMKRFQEQSKFNYIGRRPKWLDHPLDTFNKFCTMMKSLIMIGLVLDGLDSSSIILEAVKFYNIIITLQLKYKLICFITPLPPVMHATLTSLNHVVISEVCSLIVRYKNEVIPFIDSIGRAQDFSADIEFINETAYHLYNYLWHGYTSGSPESIGRSSEKVRKHPGVFPLVEFLSRKLKINPKKLKKSDLLLMLSTYADGLGEFINMMESSLNDG
;
A
#
# COMPACT_ATOMS: atom_id res chain seq x y z
N MET A 1 -38.46 11.55 -58.86
CA MET A 1 -37.11 12.16 -58.83
C MET A 1 -36.15 11.56 -57.78
N SER A 2 -36.60 10.84 -56.73
CA SER A 2 -35.67 10.26 -55.74
C SER A 2 -35.03 8.92 -56.16
N ILE A 3 -35.67 8.15 -57.04
CA ILE A 3 -35.17 6.83 -57.47
C ILE A 3 -33.98 6.96 -58.45
N THR A 4 -34.00 7.95 -59.36
CA THR A 4 -32.90 8.19 -60.31
C THR A 4 -31.61 8.66 -59.64
N ARG A 5 -31.69 9.47 -58.58
CA ARG A 5 -30.49 9.94 -57.84
C ARG A 5 -29.86 8.86 -56.96
N LYS A 6 -30.63 7.94 -56.39
CA LYS A 6 -30.06 6.77 -55.68
C LYS A 6 -29.20 5.91 -56.60
N SER A 7 -29.60 5.71 -57.86
CA SER A 7 -28.78 4.96 -58.83
C SER A 7 -27.50 5.70 -59.23
N ALA A 8 -27.52 7.04 -59.25
CA ALA A 8 -26.33 7.84 -59.59
C ALA A 8 -25.24 7.75 -58.52
N VAL A 9 -25.61 7.76 -57.22
CA VAL A 9 -24.65 7.59 -56.11
C VAL A 9 -24.00 6.21 -56.14
N VAL A 10 -24.80 5.16 -56.38
CA VAL A 10 -24.30 3.78 -56.48
C VAL A 10 -23.39 3.59 -57.70
N ASN A 11 -23.73 4.18 -58.85
CA ASN A 11 -22.89 4.10 -60.04
C ASN A 11 -21.54 4.81 -59.83
N ILE A 12 -21.55 6.01 -59.26
CA ILE A 12 -20.32 6.75 -58.96
C ILE A 12 -19.44 5.97 -57.99
N ILE A 13 -19.99 5.40 -56.91
CA ILE A 13 -19.20 4.59 -55.95
C ILE A 13 -18.69 3.28 -56.58
N ASN A 14 -19.43 2.69 -57.51
CA ASN A 14 -18.99 1.50 -58.24
C ASN A 14 -17.88 1.78 -59.25
N ASP A 15 -17.83 2.98 -59.82
CA ASP A 15 -16.79 3.43 -60.75
C ASP A 15 -15.48 3.80 -60.03
N LEU A 16 -15.52 4.01 -58.70
CA LEU A 16 -14.33 4.23 -57.88
C LEU A 16 -13.60 2.90 -57.60
N ASN A 17 -12.30 2.89 -57.86
CA ASN A 17 -11.41 1.78 -57.56
C ASN A 17 -10.15 2.24 -56.80
N GLU A 18 -9.36 1.30 -56.30
CA GLU A 18 -8.13 1.56 -55.54
C GLU A 18 -7.12 2.45 -56.29
N ASN A 19 -7.16 2.47 -57.64
CA ASN A 19 -6.26 3.24 -58.50
C ASN A 19 -6.85 4.59 -58.96
N THR A 20 -8.02 4.99 -58.45
CA THR A 20 -8.66 6.25 -58.87
C THR A 20 -7.86 7.42 -58.33
N SER A 21 -7.56 8.41 -59.19
CA SER A 21 -6.72 9.51 -58.76
C SER A 21 -7.39 10.30 -57.62
N PRO A 22 -6.63 10.72 -56.60
CA PRO A 22 -7.20 11.35 -55.41
C PRO A 22 -7.98 12.66 -55.68
N GLU A 23 -7.60 13.38 -56.74
CA GLU A 23 -8.29 14.59 -57.21
C GLU A 23 -9.68 14.28 -57.79
N ILE A 24 -9.80 13.19 -58.56
CA ILE A 24 -11.10 12.76 -59.12
C ILE A 24 -12.00 12.23 -57.99
N LEU A 25 -11.41 11.47 -57.06
CA LEU A 25 -12.11 10.95 -55.88
C LEU A 25 -12.75 12.08 -55.06
N SER A 26 -11.99 13.13 -54.73
CA SER A 26 -12.49 14.24 -53.93
C SER A 26 -13.60 15.04 -54.64
N LYS A 27 -13.47 15.25 -55.95
CA LYS A 27 -14.47 15.94 -56.75
C LYS A 27 -15.80 15.16 -56.79
N GLU A 28 -15.75 13.87 -57.07
CA GLU A 28 -16.95 13.02 -57.14
C GLU A 28 -17.62 12.88 -55.75
N LEU A 29 -16.84 12.63 -54.69
CA LEU A 29 -17.36 12.51 -53.32
C LEU A 29 -17.98 13.82 -52.80
N SER A 30 -17.37 14.97 -53.10
CA SER A 30 -17.93 16.28 -52.71
C SER A 30 -19.27 16.59 -53.40
N GLY A 31 -19.49 16.07 -54.61
CA GLY A 31 -20.75 16.21 -55.34
C GLY A 31 -21.89 15.38 -54.74
N ILE A 32 -21.58 14.23 -54.14
CA ILE A 32 -22.57 13.27 -53.64
C ILE A 32 -22.77 13.29 -52.11
N ILE A 33 -21.90 13.97 -51.35
CA ILE A 33 -21.93 13.98 -49.88
C ILE A 33 -23.30 14.36 -49.28
N ASN A 34 -23.97 15.36 -49.85
CA ASN A 34 -25.29 15.81 -49.37
C ASN A 34 -26.38 14.75 -49.58
N ASP A 35 -26.29 13.98 -50.66
CA ASP A 35 -27.21 12.89 -50.94
C ASP A 35 -26.89 11.67 -50.07
N ILE A 36 -25.61 11.42 -49.77
CA ILE A 36 -25.18 10.40 -48.80
C ILE A 36 -25.64 10.75 -47.38
N TRP A 37 -25.52 12.00 -46.93
CA TRP A 37 -26.02 12.39 -45.61
C TRP A 37 -27.54 12.19 -45.48
N LYS A 38 -28.28 12.41 -46.58
CA LYS A 38 -29.74 12.20 -46.64
C LYS A 38 -30.18 10.76 -46.80
N ASN A 39 -29.40 9.91 -47.50
CA ASN A 39 -29.80 8.54 -47.85
C ASN A 39 -28.96 7.43 -47.18
N GLY A 40 -27.73 7.70 -46.81
CA GLY A 40 -26.80 6.75 -46.17
C GLY A 40 -26.27 5.74 -47.19
N LEU A 41 -25.26 4.98 -46.83
CA LEU A 41 -24.64 3.96 -47.68
C LEU A 41 -25.18 2.56 -47.36
N THR A 42 -25.29 1.74 -48.41
CA THR A 42 -25.53 0.30 -48.26
C THR A 42 -24.29 -0.41 -47.74
N GLU A 43 -24.41 -1.65 -47.26
CA GLU A 43 -23.25 -2.39 -46.71
C GLU A 43 -22.14 -2.59 -47.73
N ASP A 44 -22.49 -2.88 -48.99
CA ASP A 44 -21.51 -3.09 -50.06
C ASP A 44 -20.79 -1.79 -50.43
N ASP A 45 -21.52 -0.68 -50.61
CA ASP A 45 -20.94 0.63 -50.93
C ASP A 45 -20.04 1.14 -49.79
N PHE A 46 -20.45 0.87 -48.55
CA PHE A 46 -19.69 1.24 -47.36
C PHE A 46 -18.37 0.46 -47.27
N CYS A 47 -18.38 -0.84 -47.54
CA CYS A 47 -17.16 -1.67 -47.54
C CYS A 47 -16.18 -1.23 -48.63
N LYS A 48 -16.66 -0.84 -49.82
CA LYS A 48 -15.81 -0.34 -50.90
C LYS A 48 -15.06 0.93 -50.51
N LEU A 49 -15.75 1.91 -49.93
CA LEU A 49 -15.12 3.14 -49.48
C LEU A 49 -14.12 2.91 -48.33
N ILE A 50 -14.38 1.94 -47.45
CA ILE A 50 -13.42 1.55 -46.41
C ILE A 50 -12.17 0.90 -47.00
N ASN A 51 -12.32 0.04 -48.01
CA ASN A 51 -11.17 -0.56 -48.69
C ASN A 51 -10.31 0.51 -49.36
N ILE A 52 -10.92 1.47 -50.07
CA ILE A 52 -10.21 2.63 -50.65
C ILE A 52 -9.50 3.43 -49.54
N PHE A 53 -10.15 3.66 -48.41
CA PHE A 53 -9.54 4.37 -47.27
C PHE A 53 -8.32 3.64 -46.69
N ILE A 54 -8.38 2.31 -46.56
CA ILE A 54 -7.34 1.49 -45.94
C ILE A 54 -6.17 1.25 -46.90
N GLN A 55 -6.45 0.93 -48.16
CA GLN A 55 -5.44 0.43 -49.11
C GLN A 55 -4.71 1.54 -49.89
N ASN A 56 -5.32 2.73 -50.03
CA ASN A 56 -4.72 3.80 -50.80
C ASN A 56 -3.87 4.71 -49.89
N ASP A 57 -2.55 4.55 -49.93
CA ASP A 57 -1.58 5.31 -49.15
C ASP A 57 -1.39 6.75 -49.67
N ASP A 58 -1.70 7.02 -50.94
CA ASP A 58 -1.50 8.33 -51.59
C ASP A 58 -2.57 9.39 -51.21
N LEU A 59 -3.54 9.01 -50.38
CA LEU A 59 -4.60 9.91 -49.94
C LEU A 59 -4.10 10.93 -48.91
N ASP A 60 -4.32 12.21 -49.20
CA ASP A 60 -4.05 13.31 -48.28
C ASP A 60 -5.12 13.44 -47.17
N LEU A 61 -4.84 14.29 -46.19
CA LEU A 61 -5.74 14.54 -45.06
C LEU A 61 -7.14 15.00 -45.48
N VAL A 62 -7.23 15.85 -46.52
CA VAL A 62 -8.50 16.44 -46.97
C VAL A 62 -9.36 15.34 -47.59
N GLN A 63 -8.77 14.47 -48.38
CA GLN A 63 -9.43 13.33 -49.01
C GLN A 63 -9.85 12.30 -47.98
N ARG A 64 -8.98 11.95 -47.02
CA ARG A 64 -9.30 11.02 -45.93
C ARG A 64 -10.46 11.53 -45.09
N LYS A 65 -10.47 12.82 -44.76
CA LYS A 65 -11.58 13.47 -44.05
C LYS A 65 -12.88 13.40 -44.84
N LEU A 66 -12.84 13.70 -46.15
CA LEU A 66 -14.02 13.67 -47.01
C LEU A 66 -14.60 12.24 -47.10
N ILE A 67 -13.76 11.22 -47.21
CA ILE A 67 -14.22 9.82 -47.20
C ILE A 67 -14.92 9.49 -45.88
N LEU A 68 -14.32 9.86 -44.73
CA LEU A 68 -14.94 9.64 -43.41
C LEU A 68 -16.29 10.37 -43.27
N GLU A 69 -16.42 11.58 -43.81
CA GLU A 69 -17.69 12.30 -43.83
C GLU A 69 -18.74 11.65 -44.75
N CYS A 70 -18.31 10.89 -45.77
CA CYS A 70 -19.19 10.08 -46.62
C CYS A 70 -19.55 8.71 -45.99
N LEU A 71 -18.80 8.20 -45.02
CA LEU A 71 -19.08 6.92 -44.37
C LEU A 71 -20.25 7.03 -43.36
N VAL A 72 -21.46 7.18 -43.88
CA VAL A 72 -22.72 7.23 -43.13
C VAL A 72 -23.48 5.91 -43.34
N PRO A 73 -23.50 4.97 -42.38
CA PRO A 73 -24.10 3.65 -42.58
C PRO A 73 -25.63 3.69 -42.50
N GLN A 74 -26.30 2.81 -43.27
CA GLN A 74 -27.73 2.49 -43.11
C GLN A 74 -27.97 1.27 -42.19
N PHE A 75 -26.93 0.69 -41.61
CA PHE A 75 -26.95 -0.56 -40.87
C PHE A 75 -26.05 -0.45 -39.63
N VAL A 76 -26.13 -1.44 -38.73
CA VAL A 76 -25.21 -1.55 -37.59
C VAL A 76 -23.90 -2.18 -38.09
N ILE A 77 -22.78 -1.51 -37.85
CA ILE A 77 -21.47 -1.91 -38.37
C ILE A 77 -21.01 -3.19 -37.68
N LYS A 78 -20.66 -4.20 -38.48
CA LYS A 78 -20.17 -5.49 -38.00
C LYS A 78 -18.75 -5.39 -37.44
N GLU A 79 -18.44 -6.24 -36.46
CA GLU A 79 -17.13 -6.32 -35.79
C GLU A 79 -15.93 -6.34 -36.76
N LYS A 80 -16.03 -7.08 -37.87
CA LYS A 80 -14.94 -7.20 -38.86
C LYS A 80 -14.47 -5.84 -39.38
N ILE A 81 -15.40 -4.97 -39.76
CA ILE A 81 -15.10 -3.66 -40.33
C ILE A 81 -14.42 -2.75 -39.29
N VAL A 82 -14.87 -2.83 -38.04
CA VAL A 82 -14.27 -2.07 -36.93
C VAL A 82 -12.83 -2.52 -36.71
N ASN A 83 -12.58 -3.83 -36.71
CA ASN A 83 -11.24 -4.37 -36.53
C ASN A 83 -10.29 -3.90 -37.64
N ASP A 84 -10.73 -3.93 -38.91
CA ASP A 84 -9.92 -3.49 -40.04
C ASP A 84 -9.51 -2.00 -39.91
N LEU A 85 -10.45 -1.13 -39.49
CA LEU A 85 -10.18 0.30 -39.25
C LEU A 85 -9.26 0.55 -38.04
N ILE A 86 -9.42 -0.21 -36.96
CA ILE A 86 -8.57 -0.10 -35.76
C ILE A 86 -7.15 -0.62 -36.05
N LEU A 87 -7.02 -1.67 -36.86
CA LEU A 87 -5.72 -2.17 -37.32
C LEU A 87 -5.03 -1.15 -38.23
N TRP A 88 -5.76 -0.53 -39.15
CA TRP A 88 -5.23 0.58 -39.96
C TRP A 88 -4.76 1.74 -39.07
N TYR A 89 -5.53 2.12 -38.05
CA TYR A 89 -5.12 3.12 -37.07
C TYR A 89 -3.77 2.76 -36.41
N PHE A 90 -3.61 1.52 -35.92
CA PHE A 90 -2.36 1.10 -35.31
C PHE A 90 -1.17 1.06 -36.29
N SER A 91 -1.43 0.93 -37.60
CA SER A 91 -0.38 1.01 -38.61
C SER A 91 0.05 2.44 -38.93
N LYS A 92 -0.83 3.45 -38.78
CA LYS A 92 -0.59 4.83 -39.24
C LYS A 92 -0.49 5.89 -38.15
N TYR A 93 -0.82 5.60 -36.89
CA TYR A 93 -0.89 6.63 -35.82
C TYR A 93 0.41 7.39 -35.54
N ILE A 94 1.57 6.83 -35.94
CA ILE A 94 2.88 7.50 -35.84
C ILE A 94 3.15 8.36 -37.08
N GLU A 95 2.84 7.84 -38.28
CA GLU A 95 3.16 8.46 -39.57
C GLU A 95 2.17 9.57 -39.96
N ASP A 96 0.87 9.35 -39.71
CA ASP A 96 -0.22 10.29 -40.03
C ASP A 96 -1.21 10.42 -38.85
N PRO A 97 -0.80 11.11 -37.77
CA PRO A 97 -1.62 11.25 -36.57
C PRO A 97 -2.86 12.12 -36.77
N GLU A 98 -2.89 13.00 -37.79
CA GLU A 98 -4.04 13.88 -38.07
C GLU A 98 -5.20 13.11 -38.72
N SER A 99 -4.93 12.25 -39.69
CA SER A 99 -5.97 11.38 -40.27
C SER A 99 -6.49 10.36 -39.25
N CYS A 100 -5.59 9.82 -38.40
CA CYS A 100 -5.97 8.95 -37.30
C CYS A 100 -6.88 9.66 -36.26
N ALA A 101 -6.68 10.96 -36.02
CA ALA A 101 -7.57 11.74 -35.14
C ALA A 101 -8.98 11.89 -35.74
N HIS A 102 -9.08 12.14 -37.04
CA HIS A 102 -10.37 12.21 -37.74
C HIS A 102 -11.09 10.87 -37.73
N LEU A 103 -10.37 9.76 -37.94
CA LEU A 103 -10.92 8.41 -37.83
C LEU A 103 -11.46 8.16 -36.41
N MET A 104 -10.70 8.48 -35.36
CA MET A 104 -11.15 8.28 -33.97
C MET A 104 -12.36 9.15 -33.62
N SER A 105 -12.44 10.36 -34.17
CA SER A 105 -13.62 11.23 -34.01
C SER A 105 -14.86 10.62 -34.67
N TRP A 106 -14.68 10.02 -35.86
CA TRP A 106 -15.73 9.29 -36.57
C TRP A 106 -16.18 8.04 -35.79
N VAL A 107 -15.24 7.27 -35.24
CA VAL A 107 -15.52 6.09 -34.38
C VAL A 107 -16.30 6.51 -33.12
N ALA A 108 -15.92 7.63 -32.49
CA ALA A 108 -16.64 8.17 -31.33
C ALA A 108 -18.10 8.47 -31.67
N ALA A 109 -18.36 9.18 -32.76
CA ALA A 109 -19.71 9.55 -33.18
C ALA A 109 -20.63 8.33 -33.40
N LEU A 110 -20.11 7.27 -34.01
CA LEU A 110 -20.87 6.04 -34.27
C LEU A 110 -21.09 5.21 -33.01
N THR A 111 -20.10 5.16 -32.13
CA THR A 111 -20.22 4.48 -30.84
C THR A 111 -21.27 5.18 -29.96
N GLU A 112 -21.35 6.52 -30.02
CA GLU A 112 -22.30 7.32 -29.21
C GLU A 112 -23.73 7.00 -29.62
N CYS A 113 -23.94 6.79 -30.92
CA CYS A 113 -25.22 6.47 -31.50
C CYS A 113 -25.54 4.96 -31.48
N LYS A 114 -24.73 4.13 -30.82
CA LYS A 114 -24.86 2.65 -30.74
C LYS A 114 -24.94 1.97 -32.13
N LEU A 115 -24.31 2.56 -33.15
CA LEU A 115 -24.21 1.97 -34.50
C LEU A 115 -23.01 1.01 -34.63
N MET A 116 -22.23 0.88 -33.56
CA MET A 116 -21.08 0.00 -33.44
C MET A 116 -21.12 -0.69 -32.06
N GLU A 117 -20.75 -1.96 -32.01
CA GLU A 117 -20.69 -2.72 -30.74
C GLU A 117 -19.48 -2.30 -29.90
N ARG A 118 -19.75 -1.90 -28.64
CA ARG A 118 -18.70 -1.47 -27.70
C ARG A 118 -17.71 -2.59 -27.36
N CYS A 119 -18.20 -3.83 -27.24
CA CYS A 119 -17.39 -4.99 -26.87
C CYS A 119 -16.21 -5.24 -27.83
N THR A 120 -16.34 -4.86 -29.10
CA THR A 120 -15.27 -4.96 -30.10
C THR A 120 -14.12 -3.99 -29.78
N LEU A 121 -14.45 -2.74 -29.45
CA LEU A 121 -13.47 -1.72 -29.10
C LEU A 121 -12.81 -1.97 -27.74
N GLU A 122 -13.54 -2.56 -26.79
CA GLU A 122 -13.03 -2.92 -25.46
C GLU A 122 -11.80 -3.85 -25.53
N LYS A 123 -11.74 -4.74 -26.53
CA LYS A 123 -10.58 -5.64 -26.75
C LYS A 123 -9.27 -4.89 -27.00
N PHE A 124 -9.35 -3.67 -27.54
CA PHE A 124 -8.20 -2.83 -27.88
C PHE A 124 -7.93 -1.73 -26.85
N TYR A 125 -8.65 -1.70 -25.72
CA TYR A 125 -8.58 -0.62 -24.73
C TYR A 125 -7.13 -0.34 -24.27
N GLY A 126 -6.41 -1.41 -23.92
CA GLY A 126 -5.03 -1.29 -23.44
C GLY A 126 -4.09 -0.72 -24.50
N GLN A 127 -4.21 -1.18 -25.74
CA GLN A 127 -3.39 -0.71 -26.87
C GLN A 127 -3.74 0.73 -27.24
N LEU A 128 -5.02 1.08 -27.32
CA LEU A 128 -5.47 2.46 -27.57
C LEU A 128 -5.00 3.42 -26.47
N ALA A 129 -5.01 3.01 -25.19
CA ALA A 129 -4.49 3.84 -24.11
C ALA A 129 -2.97 4.12 -24.18
N THR A 130 -2.21 3.37 -24.98
CA THR A 130 -0.76 3.58 -25.17
C THR A 130 -0.41 4.58 -26.27
N THR A 131 -1.37 4.96 -27.12
CA THR A 131 -1.13 5.79 -28.31
C THR A 131 -1.32 7.30 -28.07
N PHE A 132 -1.42 7.76 -26.82
CA PHE A 132 -1.48 9.18 -26.41
C PHE A 132 -0.16 9.95 -26.62
N GLN A 133 0.45 9.83 -27.80
CA GLN A 133 1.75 10.43 -28.11
C GLN A 133 1.63 11.76 -28.87
N SER A 134 0.58 11.94 -29.67
CA SER A 134 0.36 13.15 -30.48
C SER A 134 -0.81 13.98 -29.97
N GLU A 135 -0.67 15.31 -30.01
CA GLU A 135 -1.65 16.27 -29.47
C GLU A 135 -3.00 16.22 -30.21
N CYS A 136 -2.99 15.99 -31.52
CA CYS A 136 -4.20 15.93 -32.33
C CYS A 136 -5.09 14.71 -32.00
N LEU A 137 -4.51 13.62 -31.47
CA LEU A 137 -5.24 12.38 -31.15
C LEU A 137 -6.01 12.46 -29.83
N ILE A 138 -5.61 13.36 -28.93
CA ILE A 138 -6.02 13.35 -27.52
C ILE A 138 -7.53 13.44 -27.37
N ASN A 139 -8.16 14.43 -28.01
CA ASN A 139 -9.59 14.68 -27.83
C ASN A 139 -10.41 13.52 -28.41
N ALA A 140 -10.13 13.14 -29.66
CA ALA A 140 -10.84 12.08 -30.35
C ALA A 140 -10.70 10.73 -29.65
N LEU A 141 -9.48 10.35 -29.27
CA LEU A 141 -9.18 9.10 -28.58
C LEU A 141 -9.77 9.07 -27.16
N SER A 142 -9.74 10.21 -26.45
CA SER A 142 -10.33 10.30 -25.11
C SER A 142 -11.84 10.10 -25.13
N ARG A 143 -12.53 10.63 -26.15
CA ARG A 143 -13.98 10.39 -26.34
C ARG A 143 -14.27 8.90 -26.52
N VAL A 144 -13.53 8.23 -27.40
CA VAL A 144 -13.69 6.77 -27.61
C VAL A 144 -13.41 6.01 -26.31
N LEU A 145 -12.24 6.22 -25.71
CA LEU A 145 -11.82 5.50 -24.50
C LEU A 145 -12.80 5.72 -23.35
N LYS A 146 -13.32 6.93 -23.15
CA LYS A 146 -14.31 7.21 -22.09
C LYS A 146 -15.52 6.30 -22.21
N MET A 147 -15.99 6.07 -23.43
CA MET A 147 -17.21 5.31 -23.68
C MET A 147 -17.06 3.80 -23.51
N ILE A 148 -15.84 3.30 -23.71
CA ILE A 148 -15.50 1.88 -23.55
C ILE A 148 -14.81 1.60 -22.20
N THR A 149 -14.64 2.63 -21.37
CA THR A 149 -14.10 2.52 -20.02
C THR A 149 -15.14 1.85 -19.12
N ASN A 150 -14.80 0.67 -18.63
CA ASN A 150 -15.60 -0.08 -17.67
C ASN A 150 -14.67 -0.80 -16.68
N LYS A 151 -15.24 -1.41 -15.63
CA LYS A 151 -14.47 -2.08 -14.57
C LYS A 151 -13.52 -3.18 -15.09
N ASN A 152 -13.84 -3.80 -16.21
CA ASN A 152 -13.06 -4.91 -16.77
C ASN A 152 -11.98 -4.44 -17.74
N THR A 153 -12.13 -3.27 -18.36
CA THR A 153 -11.15 -2.72 -19.31
C THR A 153 -10.04 -1.91 -18.63
N VAL A 154 -10.32 -1.27 -17.49
CA VAL A 154 -9.34 -0.46 -16.74
C VAL A 154 -8.50 -1.34 -15.82
N ASN A 155 -7.22 -1.50 -16.14
CA ASN A 155 -6.23 -2.15 -15.27
C ASN A 155 -5.24 -1.13 -14.67
N ASN A 156 -4.43 -1.57 -13.70
CA ASN A 156 -3.44 -0.71 -13.03
C ASN A 156 -2.50 0.00 -14.03
N SER A 157 -2.10 -0.70 -15.09
CA SER A 157 -1.14 -0.21 -16.08
C SER A 157 -1.74 0.86 -16.98
N THR A 158 -2.96 0.66 -17.49
CA THR A 158 -3.67 1.65 -18.32
C THR A 158 -4.05 2.88 -17.51
N ALA A 159 -4.49 2.69 -16.26
CA ALA A 159 -4.83 3.80 -15.37
C ALA A 159 -3.59 4.65 -15.03
N PHE A 160 -2.45 4.00 -14.72
CA PHE A 160 -1.18 4.69 -14.52
C PHE A 160 -0.69 5.40 -15.79
N LEU A 161 -0.81 4.79 -16.97
CA LEU A 161 -0.42 5.39 -18.24
C LEU A 161 -1.25 6.66 -18.54
N ILE A 162 -2.58 6.59 -18.44
CA ILE A 162 -3.47 7.74 -18.66
C ILE A 162 -3.13 8.88 -17.68
N GLN A 163 -2.83 8.56 -16.43
CA GLN A 163 -2.42 9.54 -15.43
C GLN A 163 -1.03 10.14 -15.72
N LYS A 164 -0.08 9.31 -16.18
CA LYS A 164 1.25 9.77 -16.61
C LYS A 164 1.12 10.71 -17.81
N PHE A 165 0.26 10.40 -18.77
CA PHE A 165 -0.02 11.29 -19.91
C PHE A 165 -0.61 12.62 -19.45
N TYR A 166 -1.55 12.61 -18.49
CA TYR A 166 -2.09 13.83 -17.89
C TYR A 166 -1.03 14.71 -17.22
N LYS A 167 -0.13 14.10 -16.45
CA LYS A 167 0.91 14.81 -15.67
C LYS A 167 2.07 15.31 -16.53
N CYS A 168 2.58 14.48 -17.43
CA CYS A 168 3.84 14.74 -18.12
C CYS A 168 3.68 15.62 -19.37
N TYR A 169 2.49 15.67 -19.98
CA TYR A 169 2.30 16.34 -21.27
C TYR A 169 1.32 17.52 -21.20
N HIS A 170 0.97 17.99 -19.99
CA HIS A 170 0.15 19.19 -19.77
C HIS A 170 -1.21 19.21 -20.50
N TYR A 171 -1.86 18.06 -20.66
CA TYR A 171 -3.18 17.94 -21.31
C TYR A 171 -4.37 18.50 -20.49
N HIS A 172 -4.10 19.45 -19.60
CA HIS A 172 -5.08 20.11 -18.75
C HIS A 172 -6.11 20.95 -19.52
N HIS A 173 -5.90 21.20 -20.81
CA HIS A 173 -6.82 21.97 -21.65
C HIS A 173 -7.90 21.08 -22.30
N SER A 174 -7.68 19.77 -22.44
CA SER A 174 -8.66 18.87 -23.06
C SER A 174 -9.78 18.49 -22.09
N VAL A 175 -11.01 18.87 -22.43
CA VAL A 175 -12.22 18.48 -21.68
C VAL A 175 -12.48 16.98 -21.79
N ASP A 176 -12.29 16.42 -22.98
CA ASP A 176 -12.51 14.99 -23.22
C ASP A 176 -11.51 14.12 -22.45
N PHE A 177 -10.25 14.53 -22.36
CA PHE A 177 -9.26 13.82 -21.57
C PHE A 177 -9.56 13.91 -20.07
N LYS A 178 -10.04 15.07 -19.57
CA LYS A 178 -10.52 15.19 -18.18
C LYS A 178 -11.70 14.27 -17.90
N LEU A 179 -12.63 14.14 -18.84
CA LEU A 179 -13.76 13.22 -18.71
C LEU A 179 -13.33 11.76 -18.74
N LEU A 180 -12.37 11.40 -19.58
CA LEU A 180 -11.74 10.08 -19.56
C LEU A 180 -11.09 9.82 -18.20
N LEU A 181 -10.31 10.77 -17.69
CA LEU A 181 -9.63 10.63 -16.41
C LEU A 181 -10.62 10.51 -15.24
N TRP A 182 -11.74 11.24 -15.31
CA TRP A 182 -12.84 11.10 -14.36
C TRP A 182 -13.48 9.69 -14.43
N GLU A 183 -13.76 9.19 -15.64
CA GLU A 183 -14.34 7.84 -15.81
C GLU A 183 -13.36 6.74 -15.38
N VAL A 184 -12.07 6.89 -15.65
CA VAL A 184 -11.02 5.98 -15.15
C VAL A 184 -10.92 6.05 -13.63
N ASN A 185 -10.99 7.24 -13.03
CA ASN A 185 -10.95 7.43 -11.58
C ASN A 185 -12.14 6.79 -10.85
N LYS A 186 -13.29 6.64 -11.52
CA LYS A 186 -14.45 5.92 -10.97
C LYS A 186 -14.14 4.45 -10.68
N TYR A 187 -13.33 3.82 -11.52
CA TYR A 187 -12.95 2.41 -11.38
C TYR A 187 -11.57 2.22 -10.72
N HIS A 188 -10.73 3.25 -10.76
CA HIS A 188 -9.35 3.20 -10.30
C HIS A 188 -8.90 4.54 -9.68
N ALA A 189 -8.96 4.66 -8.35
CA ALA A 189 -8.58 5.90 -7.67
C ALA A 189 -7.07 6.16 -7.75
N LEU A 190 -6.68 7.21 -8.47
CA LEU A 190 -5.30 7.67 -8.64
C LEU A 190 -5.09 9.08 -8.03
N ASP A 191 -3.84 9.57 -7.99
CA ASP A 191 -3.33 10.64 -7.10
C ASP A 191 -4.31 11.74 -6.67
N LYS A 192 -4.24 12.06 -5.37
CA LYS A 192 -5.01 13.13 -4.69
C LYS A 192 -4.86 14.53 -5.29
N GLU A 193 -3.83 14.78 -6.10
CA GLU A 193 -3.58 16.08 -6.73
C GLU A 193 -4.42 16.32 -8.00
N ILE A 194 -5.00 15.27 -8.61
CA ILE A 194 -5.73 15.37 -9.88
C ILE A 194 -7.25 15.15 -9.71
N THR A 195 -7.74 15.11 -8.47
CA THR A 195 -9.16 14.86 -8.19
C THR A 195 -10.04 16.00 -8.74
N LEU A 196 -10.64 15.77 -9.91
CA LEU A 196 -11.79 16.53 -10.40
C LEU A 196 -12.97 16.21 -9.48
N ASN A 197 -13.22 17.10 -8.51
CA ASN A 197 -14.25 16.95 -7.48
C ASN A 197 -15.69 16.98 -8.03
N SER A 198 -15.85 17.24 -9.32
CA SER A 198 -17.11 17.19 -10.05
C SER A 198 -16.85 16.91 -11.54
N GLN A 199 -17.83 16.32 -12.23
CA GLN A 199 -17.78 16.18 -13.68
C GLN A 199 -17.68 17.58 -14.31
N PRO A 200 -16.75 17.82 -15.26
CA PRO A 200 -16.64 19.12 -15.90
C PRO A 200 -17.93 19.45 -16.68
N ASN A 201 -18.61 20.52 -16.27
CA ASN A 201 -19.86 21.02 -16.86
C ASN A 201 -19.56 21.91 -18.07
N GLU A 202 -19.28 21.33 -19.23
CA GLU A 202 -19.26 22.06 -20.50
C GLU A 202 -20.08 21.33 -21.57
N ARG A 203 -20.98 22.07 -22.23
CA ARG A 203 -21.81 21.56 -23.34
C ARG A 203 -20.95 21.45 -24.59
N ILE A 204 -20.63 20.22 -24.99
CA ILE A 204 -19.86 19.91 -26.21
C ILE A 204 -20.70 20.30 -27.44
N LYS A 205 -20.17 21.18 -28.29
CA LYS A 205 -20.80 21.54 -29.58
C LYS A 205 -20.63 20.37 -30.57
N ARG A 206 -21.74 19.79 -31.02
CA ARG A 206 -21.76 18.66 -31.96
C ARG A 206 -21.61 19.12 -33.42
N SER A 207 -20.86 18.36 -34.21
CA SER A 207 -20.63 18.63 -35.64
C SER A 207 -21.87 18.30 -36.49
N ASP A 208 -21.93 18.81 -37.72
CA ASP A 208 -23.06 18.53 -38.63
C ASP A 208 -23.11 17.07 -39.09
N PHE A 209 -21.94 16.41 -39.14
CA PHE A 209 -21.85 14.96 -39.33
C PHE A 209 -22.48 14.19 -38.16
N GLU A 210 -22.13 14.52 -36.90
CA GLU A 210 -22.70 13.89 -35.70
C GLU A 210 -24.23 14.06 -35.63
N LYS A 211 -24.75 15.23 -36.00
CA LYS A 211 -26.20 15.46 -36.11
C LYS A 211 -26.86 14.55 -37.15
N THR A 212 -26.19 14.32 -38.26
CA THR A 212 -26.66 13.44 -39.34
C THR A 212 -26.70 11.99 -38.87
N ILE A 213 -25.63 11.50 -38.21
CA ILE A 213 -25.57 10.15 -37.64
C ILE A 213 -26.65 9.92 -36.58
N MET A 214 -26.88 10.87 -35.67
CA MET A 214 -27.96 10.77 -34.68
C MET A 214 -29.34 10.65 -35.33
N LYS A 215 -29.59 11.43 -36.40
CA LYS A 215 -30.85 11.31 -37.17
C LYS A 215 -31.00 9.91 -37.77
N ARG A 216 -29.89 9.25 -38.14
CA ARG A 216 -29.89 7.89 -38.70
C ARG A 216 -30.14 6.82 -37.66
N ALA A 217 -29.44 6.87 -36.54
CA ALA A 217 -29.68 5.93 -35.45
C ALA A 217 -31.16 5.96 -34.99
N ARG A 218 -31.78 7.15 -34.95
CA ARG A 218 -33.23 7.27 -34.67
C ARG A 218 -34.12 6.62 -35.73
N MET A 219 -33.78 6.74 -37.02
CA MET A 219 -34.54 6.07 -38.09
C MET A 219 -34.38 4.55 -38.08
N LEU A 220 -33.30 4.03 -37.49
CA LEU A 220 -33.08 2.60 -37.26
C LEU A 220 -33.71 2.10 -35.95
N GLY A 221 -34.47 2.94 -35.24
CA GLY A 221 -35.17 2.57 -34.00
C GLY A 221 -34.27 2.51 -32.75
N ILE A 222 -33.08 3.12 -32.80
CA ILE A 222 -32.13 3.11 -31.67
C ILE A 222 -32.46 4.25 -30.71
N GLU A 223 -32.85 3.93 -29.48
CA GLU A 223 -33.03 4.90 -28.40
C GLU A 223 -31.67 5.43 -27.89
N ILE A 224 -31.45 6.73 -28.13
CA ILE A 224 -30.30 7.48 -27.63
C ILE A 224 -30.74 8.17 -26.34
N GLN A 225 -30.27 7.68 -25.19
CA GLN A 225 -30.47 8.33 -23.90
C GLN A 225 -29.82 9.72 -23.93
N THR A 226 -30.61 10.76 -23.71
CA THR A 226 -30.11 12.10 -23.38
C THR A 226 -30.03 12.21 -21.87
N ASP A 227 -28.86 12.59 -21.34
CA ASP A 227 -28.57 12.76 -19.91
C ASP A 227 -29.67 13.57 -19.19
N ASP A 228 -30.59 12.86 -18.54
CA ASP A 228 -31.42 13.29 -17.42
C ASP A 228 -32.29 12.09 -17.04
N VAL A 229 -31.81 11.20 -16.16
CA VAL A 229 -32.60 10.40 -15.20
C VAL A 229 -31.62 9.62 -14.31
N LYS A 230 -31.86 9.69 -12.99
CA LYS A 230 -31.25 8.84 -11.96
C LYS A 230 -31.73 7.40 -12.19
N ASP A 231 -30.82 6.49 -12.51
CA ASP A 231 -31.15 5.05 -12.55
C ASP A 231 -31.20 4.49 -11.12
N GLU A 232 -32.41 4.42 -10.59
CA GLU A 232 -32.82 3.40 -9.63
C GLU A 232 -33.02 2.08 -10.39
N ASN A 233 -32.51 0.99 -9.81
CA ASN A 233 -32.70 -0.43 -10.14
C ASN A 233 -31.67 -1.10 -11.06
N LEU A 234 -30.70 -1.75 -10.41
CA LEU A 234 -30.30 -3.12 -10.77
C LEU A 234 -29.74 -3.86 -9.55
N ILE A 235 -30.70 -4.36 -8.75
CA ILE A 235 -30.74 -5.58 -7.94
C ILE A 235 -29.41 -6.03 -7.30
N VAL A 236 -29.22 -5.56 -6.07
CA VAL A 236 -28.29 -6.08 -5.05
C VAL A 236 -28.98 -7.24 -4.32
N GLY A 237 -28.22 -8.31 -4.01
CA GLY A 237 -28.64 -9.31 -3.03
C GLY A 237 -28.80 -8.63 -1.66
N THR A 238 -30.04 -8.44 -1.24
CA THR A 238 -30.44 -7.64 -0.08
C THR A 238 -30.07 -8.32 1.25
N LEU A 239 -29.51 -7.53 2.18
CA LEU A 239 -29.62 -7.78 3.61
C LEU A 239 -31.05 -7.44 4.06
N PRO A 240 -31.66 -8.18 5.01
CA PRO A 240 -32.97 -7.84 5.53
C PRO A 240 -32.88 -6.59 6.42
N LYS A 241 -33.88 -5.70 6.30
CA LYS A 241 -34.05 -4.55 7.20
C LYS A 241 -34.37 -5.06 8.62
N PRO A 242 -33.88 -4.40 9.69
CA PRO A 242 -34.37 -4.67 11.03
C PRO A 242 -35.82 -4.16 11.15
N GLU A 243 -36.74 -5.07 11.46
CA GLU A 243 -38.14 -4.77 11.79
C GLU A 243 -38.24 -4.11 13.17
N TYR A 244 -37.96 -2.81 13.29
CA TYR A 244 -38.49 -2.03 14.41
C TYR A 244 -38.80 -0.59 13.99
N ALA A 245 -40.07 -0.21 14.24
CA ALA A 245 -40.67 1.13 14.25
C ALA A 245 -41.06 1.76 12.90
N GLU A 246 -42.21 1.30 12.39
CA GLU A 246 -43.20 2.21 11.81
C GLU A 246 -43.62 3.22 12.90
N ASP A 247 -43.45 4.51 12.59
CA ASP A 247 -44.08 5.71 13.17
C ASP A 247 -43.06 6.78 13.60
N CYS A 248 -43.06 7.88 12.83
CA CYS A 248 -42.22 9.07 12.92
C CYS A 248 -40.76 8.91 12.48
N ALA A 249 -40.49 9.05 11.17
CA ALA A 249 -39.13 9.06 10.60
C ALA A 249 -38.44 10.43 10.80
N PRO A 250 -37.42 10.56 11.67
CA PRO A 250 -36.46 11.66 11.59
C PRO A 250 -35.56 11.48 10.36
N PRO A 251 -34.94 12.54 9.81
CA PRO A 251 -34.14 12.42 8.60
C PRO A 251 -32.84 11.68 8.92
N TYR A 252 -32.78 10.39 8.57
CA TYR A 252 -31.55 9.64 8.56
C TYR A 252 -30.56 10.31 7.60
N LYS A 253 -29.29 10.38 8.01
CA LYS A 253 -28.21 10.94 7.18
C LYS A 253 -27.18 9.86 6.92
N GLU A 254 -26.89 9.62 5.64
CA GLU A 254 -25.86 8.69 5.21
C GLU A 254 -24.49 9.11 5.78
N LEU A 255 -23.73 8.16 6.36
CA LEU A 255 -22.46 8.43 7.02
C LEU A 255 -21.44 9.14 6.11
N THR A 256 -21.49 8.87 4.80
CA THR A 256 -20.63 9.48 3.78
C THR A 256 -20.94 10.96 3.53
N LYS A 257 -22.16 11.42 3.89
CA LYS A 257 -22.65 12.80 3.72
C LYS A 257 -22.47 13.66 4.98
N ILE A 258 -21.95 13.10 6.07
CA ILE A 258 -21.62 13.84 7.28
C ILE A 258 -20.34 14.63 7.03
N ALA A 259 -20.39 15.95 7.26
CA ALA A 259 -19.31 16.85 6.87
C ALA A 259 -18.15 16.88 7.87
N ASN A 260 -18.42 16.69 9.16
CA ASN A 260 -17.42 16.80 10.22
C ASN A 260 -17.74 15.96 11.48
N ALA A 261 -16.76 15.84 12.37
CA ALA A 261 -16.86 15.02 13.59
C ALA A 261 -17.92 15.52 14.59
N SER A 262 -18.17 16.84 14.65
CA SER A 262 -19.20 17.42 15.51
C SER A 262 -20.60 17.00 15.05
N GLU A 263 -20.82 17.00 13.73
CA GLU A 263 -22.04 16.51 13.12
C GLU A 263 -22.21 15.00 13.36
N LEU A 264 -21.13 14.21 13.21
CA LEU A 264 -21.16 12.77 13.54
C LEU A 264 -21.65 12.52 14.98
N GLY A 265 -21.14 13.28 15.97
CA GLY A 265 -21.56 13.16 17.37
C GLY A 265 -23.06 13.42 17.58
N LEU A 266 -23.63 14.40 16.87
CA LEU A 266 -25.05 14.74 16.96
C LEU A 266 -25.95 13.64 16.37
N TYR A 267 -25.63 13.14 15.18
CA TYR A 267 -26.41 12.09 14.53
C TYR A 267 -26.26 10.73 15.22
N THR A 268 -25.07 10.43 15.78
CA THR A 268 -24.86 9.16 16.48
C THR A 268 -25.64 9.09 17.79
N ARG A 269 -25.69 10.19 18.55
CA ARG A 269 -26.47 10.25 19.81
C ARG A 269 -27.98 10.05 19.58
N LYS A 270 -28.46 10.36 18.38
CA LYS A 270 -29.87 10.23 18.00
C LYS A 270 -30.18 8.95 17.23
N LEU A 271 -29.18 8.10 16.95
CA LEU A 271 -29.31 6.86 16.15
C LEU A 271 -29.82 7.11 14.71
N TRP A 272 -29.47 8.24 14.11
CA TRP A 272 -29.97 8.67 12.78
C TRP A 272 -28.90 8.57 11.69
N ILE A 273 -28.15 7.47 11.66
CA ILE A 273 -27.06 7.25 10.70
C ILE A 273 -27.39 6.03 9.84
N GLU A 274 -27.37 6.22 8.52
CA GLU A 274 -27.39 5.13 7.55
C GLU A 274 -25.97 4.74 7.16
N PHE A 275 -25.66 3.44 7.26
CA PHE A 275 -24.37 2.89 6.89
C PHE A 275 -24.31 2.56 5.40
N PRO A 276 -23.20 2.89 4.72
CA PRO A 276 -22.98 2.44 3.35
C PRO A 276 -22.87 0.90 3.31
N GLU A 277 -23.47 0.28 2.30
CA GLU A 277 -23.49 -1.18 2.12
C GLU A 277 -22.08 -1.77 1.86
N ASN A 278 -21.12 -0.95 1.45
CA ASN A 278 -19.76 -1.38 1.14
C ASN A 278 -18.76 -0.99 2.25
N PRO A 279 -18.06 -1.96 2.89
CA PRO A 279 -17.06 -1.69 3.93
C PRO A 279 -15.89 -0.81 3.42
N VAL A 280 -15.59 -0.84 2.11
CA VAL A 280 -14.54 -0.01 1.50
C VAL A 280 -14.88 1.48 1.56
N SER A 281 -16.16 1.84 1.37
CA SER A 281 -16.61 3.23 1.46
C SER A 281 -16.40 3.79 2.86
N LEU A 282 -16.58 2.95 3.88
CA LEU A 282 -16.40 3.32 5.28
C LEU A 282 -14.92 3.46 5.64
N LEU A 283 -14.06 2.58 5.13
CA LEU A 283 -12.60 2.67 5.30
C LEU A 283 -11.97 3.87 4.57
N ASN A 284 -12.51 4.26 3.42
CA ASN A 284 -12.00 5.39 2.64
C ASN A 284 -12.48 6.74 3.17
N SER A 285 -13.62 6.78 3.86
CA SER A 285 -14.13 8.00 4.49
C SER A 285 -13.40 8.31 5.79
N ARG A 286 -12.95 9.56 5.96
CA ARG A 286 -12.39 10.04 7.25
C ARG A 286 -13.42 9.90 8.38
N ILE A 287 -14.68 10.21 8.10
CA ILE A 287 -15.77 10.11 9.09
C ILE A 287 -16.08 8.64 9.40
N GLY A 288 -16.01 7.76 8.39
CA GLY A 288 -16.14 6.32 8.60
C GLY A 288 -15.05 5.73 9.49
N MET A 289 -13.80 6.14 9.29
CA MET A 289 -12.69 5.74 10.16
C MET A 289 -12.85 6.24 11.60
N ILE A 290 -13.33 7.48 11.80
CA ILE A 290 -13.63 8.03 13.14
C ILE A 290 -14.78 7.25 13.79
N TYR A 291 -15.82 6.90 13.02
CA TYR A 291 -16.92 6.10 13.51
C TYR A 291 -16.44 4.72 13.99
N LEU A 292 -15.66 4.01 13.19
CA LEU A 292 -15.09 2.72 13.57
C LEU A 292 -14.19 2.81 14.81
N GLU A 293 -13.45 3.91 14.96
CA GLU A 293 -12.59 4.14 16.12
C GLU A 293 -13.40 4.31 17.41
N LEU A 294 -14.55 5.00 17.34
CA LEU A 294 -15.40 5.29 18.50
C LEU A 294 -16.31 4.12 18.90
N PHE A 295 -16.88 3.42 17.91
CA PHE A 295 -17.91 2.39 18.14
C PHE A 295 -17.41 0.97 17.91
N GLY A 296 -16.23 0.81 17.30
CA GLY A 296 -15.71 -0.47 16.85
C GLY A 296 -16.33 -0.93 15.53
N PRO A 297 -15.70 -1.89 14.84
CA PRO A 297 -16.30 -2.57 13.69
C PRO A 297 -17.43 -3.50 14.13
N SER A 298 -18.58 -3.42 13.44
CA SER A 298 -19.69 -4.37 13.62
C SER A 298 -19.37 -5.73 13.04
N GLU A 299 -20.06 -6.79 13.50
CA GLU A 299 -19.93 -8.14 12.92
C GLU A 299 -20.24 -8.16 11.42
N GLU A 300 -21.25 -7.40 10.98
CA GLU A 300 -21.61 -7.23 9.58
C GLU A 300 -20.47 -6.61 8.75
N PHE A 301 -19.83 -5.57 9.28
CA PHE A 301 -18.65 -4.96 8.66
C PHE A 301 -17.52 -5.98 8.51
N LEU A 302 -17.26 -6.79 9.54
CA LEU A 302 -16.25 -7.84 9.49
C LEU A 302 -16.59 -8.92 8.44
N VAL A 303 -17.86 -9.36 8.35
CA VAL A 303 -18.29 -10.32 7.33
C VAL A 303 -18.07 -9.76 5.91
N GLY A 304 -18.47 -8.52 5.67
CA GLY A 304 -18.22 -7.84 4.38
C GLY A 304 -16.72 -7.71 4.06
N LEU A 305 -15.92 -7.38 5.08
CA LEU A 305 -14.46 -7.28 4.95
C LEU A 305 -13.82 -8.64 4.59
N LYS A 306 -14.31 -9.73 5.17
CA LYS A 306 -13.81 -11.09 4.91
C LYS A 306 -13.98 -11.48 3.44
N ALA A 307 -15.13 -11.17 2.84
CA ALA A 307 -15.38 -11.43 1.42
C ALA A 307 -14.42 -10.65 0.52
N LEU A 308 -14.17 -9.37 0.85
CA LEU A 308 -13.25 -8.50 0.11
C LEU A 308 -11.78 -8.96 0.22
N ILE A 309 -11.35 -9.37 1.41
CA ILE A 309 -9.96 -9.79 1.65
C ILE A 309 -9.68 -11.18 1.08
N THR A 310 -10.69 -12.04 0.97
CA THR A 310 -10.51 -13.38 0.38
C THR A 310 -10.36 -13.31 -1.15
N SER A 311 -10.90 -12.27 -1.79
CA SER A 311 -10.90 -12.04 -3.24
C SER A 311 -9.71 -11.21 -3.74
N LYS A 312 -8.51 -11.46 -3.22
CA LYS A 312 -7.23 -10.77 -3.54
C LYS A 312 -7.34 -9.24 -3.33
N PRO A 313 -7.12 -8.74 -2.10
CA PRO A 313 -7.39 -7.35 -1.75
C PRO A 313 -6.43 -6.41 -2.47
N SER A 314 -6.94 -5.23 -2.86
CA SER A 314 -6.08 -4.17 -3.40
C SER A 314 -5.14 -3.65 -2.31
N LEU A 315 -3.95 -3.18 -2.72
CA LEU A 315 -2.96 -2.63 -1.79
C LEU A 315 -3.51 -1.45 -0.97
N LEU A 316 -4.39 -0.64 -1.56
CA LEU A 316 -5.05 0.47 -0.87
C LEU A 316 -5.91 -0.01 0.31
N VAL A 317 -6.67 -1.08 0.11
CA VAL A 317 -7.51 -1.67 1.16
C VAL A 317 -6.62 -2.18 2.30
N VAL A 318 -5.52 -2.86 1.99
CA VAL A 318 -4.57 -3.35 3.01
C VAL A 318 -3.92 -2.19 3.77
N LYS A 319 -3.54 -1.10 3.08
CA LYS A 319 -3.03 0.12 3.73
C LYS A 319 -4.05 0.76 4.66
N LYS A 320 -5.32 0.83 4.24
CA LYS A 320 -6.42 1.34 5.08
C LYS A 320 -6.73 0.45 6.27
N LEU A 321 -6.60 -0.86 6.12
CA LEU A 321 -6.72 -1.81 7.23
C LEU A 321 -5.59 -1.68 8.23
N SER A 322 -4.35 -1.47 7.76
CA SER A 322 -3.23 -1.14 8.63
C SER A 322 -3.50 0.17 9.40
N GLU A 323 -3.99 1.22 8.73
CA GLU A 323 -4.38 2.48 9.37
C GLU A 323 -5.47 2.26 10.43
N LEU A 324 -6.48 1.43 10.12
CA LEU A 324 -7.57 1.12 11.03
C LEU A 324 -7.07 0.36 12.27
N GLN A 325 -6.27 -0.69 12.11
CA GLN A 325 -5.70 -1.44 13.25
C GLN A 325 -4.87 -0.55 14.17
N ASN A 326 -4.10 0.38 13.59
CA ASN A 326 -3.32 1.36 14.34
C ASN A 326 -4.21 2.31 15.17
N ARG A 327 -5.31 2.80 14.59
CA ARG A 327 -6.27 3.65 15.31
C ARG A 327 -7.01 2.90 16.41
N LEU A 328 -7.50 1.70 16.11
CA LEU A 328 -8.19 0.84 17.08
C LEU A 328 -7.28 0.36 18.20
N ARG A 329 -5.95 0.37 17.98
CA ARG A 329 -4.95 -0.29 18.83
C ARG A 329 -5.37 -1.73 19.13
N HIS A 330 -5.82 -2.42 18.09
CA HIS A 330 -6.34 -3.78 18.17
C HIS A 330 -6.24 -4.43 16.79
N GLY A 331 -5.88 -5.72 16.78
CA GLY A 331 -5.82 -6.52 15.57
C GLY A 331 -7.17 -6.98 15.06
N LEU A 332 -7.35 -7.06 13.76
CA LEU A 332 -8.54 -7.65 13.15
C LEU A 332 -8.23 -9.13 12.81
N PRO A 333 -9.05 -10.10 13.27
CA PRO A 333 -8.82 -11.53 12.98
C PRO A 333 -8.71 -11.82 11.48
N ILE A 334 -9.53 -11.16 10.67
CA ILE A 334 -9.55 -11.32 9.21
C ILE A 334 -8.23 -10.86 8.57
N VAL A 335 -7.64 -9.77 9.09
CA VAL A 335 -6.34 -9.28 8.63
C VAL A 335 -5.24 -10.25 8.99
N THR A 336 -5.32 -10.87 10.17
CA THR A 336 -4.35 -11.92 10.57
C THR A 336 -4.43 -13.14 9.67
N HIS A 337 -5.64 -13.61 9.34
CA HIS A 337 -5.81 -14.73 8.41
C HIS A 337 -5.27 -14.42 7.01
N TYR A 338 -5.47 -13.20 6.52
CA TYR A 338 -4.89 -12.75 5.28
C TYR A 338 -3.36 -12.72 5.35
N LEU A 339 -2.82 -12.08 6.39
CA LEU A 339 -1.38 -11.95 6.59
C LEU A 339 -0.72 -13.33 6.67
N ALA A 340 -1.31 -14.28 7.38
CA ALA A 340 -0.80 -15.65 7.48
C ALA A 340 -0.67 -16.33 6.11
N ARG A 341 -1.65 -16.14 5.21
CA ARG A 341 -1.60 -16.66 3.84
C ARG A 341 -0.58 -15.91 2.98
N PHE A 342 -0.51 -14.60 3.13
CA PHE A 342 0.40 -13.74 2.37
C PHE A 342 1.86 -14.02 2.72
N LEU A 343 2.19 -14.17 4.01
CA LEU A 343 3.55 -14.44 4.49
C LEU A 343 4.15 -15.73 3.93
N VAL A 344 3.33 -16.72 3.59
CA VAL A 344 3.80 -17.98 2.97
C VAL A 344 4.38 -17.73 1.58
N THR A 345 3.85 -16.75 0.85
CA THR A 345 4.27 -16.40 -0.52
C THR A 345 5.10 -15.13 -0.59
N TRP A 346 5.33 -14.46 0.55
CA TRP A 346 6.02 -13.18 0.60
C TRP A 346 7.53 -13.37 0.44
N ASP A 347 8.13 -12.58 -0.44
CA ASP A 347 9.55 -12.63 -0.79
C ASP A 347 10.45 -11.85 0.19
N GLY A 348 9.86 -11.11 1.13
CA GLY A 348 10.60 -10.28 2.08
C GLY A 348 11.08 -8.94 1.51
N LEU A 349 10.72 -8.60 0.26
CA LEU A 349 11.22 -7.41 -0.44
C LEU A 349 10.10 -6.42 -0.79
N ASN A 350 8.92 -6.93 -1.18
CA ASN A 350 7.82 -6.08 -1.59
C ASN A 350 6.97 -5.59 -0.40
N GLU A 351 6.64 -4.30 -0.37
CA GLU A 351 5.75 -3.67 0.64
C GLU A 351 6.16 -3.97 2.10
N VAL A 352 7.47 -4.04 2.38
CA VAL A 352 8.05 -4.42 3.68
C VAL A 352 7.45 -3.65 4.85
N GLN A 353 7.38 -2.33 4.73
CA GLN A 353 6.85 -1.47 5.80
C GLN A 353 5.38 -1.79 6.13
N LEU A 354 4.57 -2.05 5.11
CA LEU A 354 3.16 -2.39 5.29
C LEU A 354 3.01 -3.72 6.02
N VAL A 355 3.82 -4.73 5.66
CA VAL A 355 3.82 -6.02 6.35
C VAL A 355 4.19 -5.84 7.81
N TYR A 356 5.25 -5.09 8.11
CA TYR A 356 5.65 -4.80 9.48
C TYR A 356 4.56 -4.07 10.26
N ASP A 357 3.86 -3.11 9.64
CA ASP A 357 2.77 -2.40 10.30
C ASP A 357 1.55 -3.29 10.60
N LEU A 358 1.29 -4.30 9.77
CA LEU A 358 0.24 -5.29 10.02
C LEU A 358 0.64 -6.27 11.13
N VAL A 359 1.91 -6.70 11.16
CA VAL A 359 2.45 -7.63 12.19
C VAL A 359 2.30 -7.05 13.60
N LYS A 360 2.47 -5.73 13.75
CA LYS A 360 2.36 -5.02 15.05
C LYS A 360 1.01 -5.21 15.76
N TRP A 361 -0.05 -5.47 15.02
CA TRP A 361 -1.42 -5.60 15.53
C TRP A 361 -2.05 -6.92 15.09
N VAL A 362 -1.30 -8.02 15.11
CA VAL A 362 -1.88 -9.33 14.84
C VAL A 362 -2.86 -9.73 15.95
N HIS A 363 -3.99 -10.31 15.57
CA HIS A 363 -4.94 -10.95 16.47
C HIS A 363 -4.70 -12.46 16.49
N PHE A 364 -4.62 -13.06 17.67
CA PHE A 364 -4.43 -14.50 17.84
C PHE A 364 -5.13 -14.99 19.10
N ASP A 365 -5.59 -16.24 19.08
CA ASP A 365 -6.29 -16.85 20.22
C ASP A 365 -5.30 -17.33 21.29
N ASP A 366 -4.26 -18.05 20.88
CA ASP A 366 -3.21 -18.61 21.75
C ASP A 366 -1.83 -18.51 21.09
N PHE A 367 -0.77 -18.85 21.84
CA PHE A 367 0.59 -18.80 21.32
C PHE A 367 0.83 -19.73 20.13
N ASN A 368 0.17 -20.89 20.08
CA ASN A 368 0.34 -21.84 18.97
C ASN A 368 -0.27 -21.29 17.68
N ASP A 369 -1.42 -20.62 17.79
CA ASP A 369 -2.06 -19.89 16.70
C ASP A 369 -1.14 -18.79 16.16
N LEU A 370 -0.59 -17.94 17.05
CA LEU A 370 0.38 -16.91 16.67
C LEU A 370 1.64 -17.50 16.01
N SER A 371 2.16 -18.57 16.60
CA SER A 371 3.38 -19.25 16.15
C SER A 371 3.20 -19.81 14.74
N SER A 372 2.16 -20.62 14.54
CA SER A 372 1.91 -21.29 13.26
C SER A 372 1.54 -20.32 12.12
N ARG A 373 0.78 -19.26 12.42
CA ARG A 373 0.29 -18.32 11.40
C ARG A 373 1.30 -17.24 11.02
N ILE A 374 2.07 -16.73 11.99
CA ILE A 374 2.87 -15.53 11.81
C ILE A 374 4.35 -15.79 12.11
N LEU A 375 4.69 -16.31 13.30
CA LEU A 375 6.10 -16.40 13.71
C LEU A 375 6.90 -17.39 12.88
N VAL A 376 6.34 -18.57 12.56
CA VAL A 376 7.00 -19.57 11.74
C VAL A 376 7.21 -19.07 10.30
N PRO A 377 6.21 -18.54 9.58
CA PRO A 377 6.44 -17.93 8.27
C PRO A 377 7.48 -16.80 8.30
N LEU A 378 7.41 -15.90 9.28
CA LEU A 378 8.41 -14.83 9.42
C LEU A 378 9.81 -15.37 9.71
N SER A 379 9.94 -16.44 10.51
CA SER A 379 11.24 -17.06 10.80
C SER A 379 11.91 -17.62 9.55
N ARG A 380 11.13 -18.16 8.59
CA ARG A 380 11.66 -18.65 7.31
C ARG A 380 12.24 -17.50 6.49
N ILE A 381 11.51 -16.40 6.40
CA ILE A 381 11.95 -15.19 5.70
C ILE A 381 13.18 -14.60 6.41
N TYR A 382 13.15 -14.55 7.75
CA TYR A 382 14.26 -14.09 8.58
C TYR A 382 15.57 -14.82 8.24
N ILE A 383 15.54 -16.16 8.23
CA ILE A 383 16.73 -17.00 7.93
C ILE A 383 17.30 -16.70 6.54
N CYS A 384 16.44 -16.51 5.53
CA CYS A 384 16.86 -16.31 4.15
C CYS A 384 17.17 -14.85 3.78
N SER A 385 16.91 -13.91 4.68
CA SER A 385 17.00 -12.47 4.39
C SER A 385 18.34 -11.85 4.78
N ASN A 386 18.57 -10.61 4.34
CA ASN A 386 19.74 -9.82 4.74
C ASN A 386 19.60 -9.27 6.17
N THR A 387 20.68 -8.72 6.71
CA THR A 387 20.71 -8.18 8.08
C THR A 387 19.68 -7.06 8.32
N GLU A 388 19.42 -6.21 7.33
CA GLU A 388 18.43 -5.13 7.44
C GLU A 388 17.00 -5.67 7.60
N SER A 389 16.61 -6.64 6.78
CA SER A 389 15.33 -7.33 6.89
C SER A 389 15.20 -8.09 8.21
N LYS A 390 16.27 -8.75 8.67
CA LYS A 390 16.30 -9.41 10.00
C LYS A 390 16.01 -8.42 11.12
N VAL A 391 16.69 -7.26 11.13
CA VAL A 391 16.45 -6.19 12.11
C VAL A 391 15.01 -5.65 11.99
N GLY A 392 14.51 -5.46 10.77
CA GLY A 392 13.12 -5.04 10.52
C GLY A 392 12.09 -6.00 11.12
N ILE A 393 12.27 -7.31 10.93
CA ILE A 393 11.41 -8.35 11.51
C ILE A 393 11.47 -8.32 13.04
N LEU A 394 12.67 -8.25 13.64
CA LEU A 394 12.82 -8.17 15.10
C LEU A 394 12.14 -6.92 15.67
N ASN A 395 12.25 -5.78 14.99
CA ASN A 395 11.62 -4.53 15.40
C ASN A 395 10.08 -4.60 15.31
N ALA A 396 9.55 -5.21 14.24
CA ALA A 396 8.11 -5.44 14.08
C ALA A 396 7.55 -6.36 15.17
N LEU A 397 8.27 -7.44 15.51
CA LEU A 397 7.88 -8.36 16.59
C LEU A 397 8.03 -7.73 17.98
N SER A 398 9.05 -6.91 18.20
CA SER A 398 9.21 -6.12 19.43
C SER A 398 8.05 -5.14 19.61
N SER A 399 7.60 -4.52 18.51
CA SER A 399 6.43 -3.64 18.51
C SER A 399 5.13 -4.41 18.80
N LEU A 400 4.97 -5.63 18.27
CA LEU A 400 3.86 -6.53 18.63
C LEU A 400 3.88 -6.86 20.13
N LEU A 401 5.04 -7.18 20.70
CA LEU A 401 5.20 -7.44 22.14
C LEU A 401 4.79 -6.23 22.99
N ILE A 402 5.25 -5.03 22.62
CA ILE A 402 4.86 -3.78 23.28
C ILE A 402 3.35 -3.61 23.23
N ASN A 403 2.72 -3.78 22.07
CA ASN A 403 1.27 -3.63 21.93
C ASN A 403 0.50 -4.67 22.76
N MET A 404 0.97 -5.92 22.77
CA MET A 404 0.40 -7.01 23.57
C MET A 404 0.37 -6.67 25.06
N VAL A 405 1.49 -6.21 25.62
CA VAL A 405 1.56 -5.86 27.05
C VAL A 405 0.86 -4.54 27.35
N THR A 406 1.22 -3.48 26.62
CA THR A 406 0.79 -2.12 26.96
C THR A 406 -0.70 -1.87 26.78
N VAL A 407 -1.31 -2.53 25.78
CA VAL A 407 -2.73 -2.36 25.46
C VAL A 407 -3.54 -3.52 26.02
N HIS A 408 -3.23 -4.76 25.66
CA HIS A 408 -4.10 -5.88 25.98
C HIS A 408 -3.99 -6.31 27.44
N MET A 409 -2.77 -6.48 27.99
CA MET A 409 -2.62 -6.82 29.40
C MET A 409 -3.11 -5.69 30.32
N LYS A 410 -2.87 -4.42 29.96
CA LYS A 410 -3.40 -3.28 30.71
C LYS A 410 -4.94 -3.27 30.74
N ARG A 411 -5.58 -3.40 29.57
CA ARG A 411 -7.06 -3.47 29.47
C ARG A 411 -7.65 -4.62 30.28
N PHE A 412 -6.93 -5.74 30.34
CA PHE A 412 -7.29 -6.90 31.14
C PHE A 412 -7.19 -6.62 32.64
N GLN A 413 -6.09 -6.01 33.11
CA GLN A 413 -5.91 -5.63 34.51
C GLN A 413 -6.95 -4.61 34.99
N GLU A 414 -7.35 -3.68 34.12
CA GLU A 414 -8.34 -2.64 34.43
C GLU A 414 -9.80 -3.14 34.43
N GLN A 415 -10.05 -4.44 34.20
CA GLN A 415 -11.39 -5.06 34.07
C GLN A 415 -12.36 -4.26 33.17
N SER A 416 -11.80 -3.50 32.23
CA SER A 416 -12.59 -2.64 31.36
C SER A 416 -13.56 -3.51 30.56
N LYS A 417 -14.84 -3.13 30.53
CA LYS A 417 -15.87 -3.71 29.63
C LYS A 417 -15.54 -3.32 28.20
N PHE A 418 -14.39 -3.74 27.70
CA PHE A 418 -14.02 -3.55 26.32
C PHE A 418 -14.76 -4.59 25.49
N ASN A 419 -15.54 -4.14 24.52
CA ASN A 419 -16.12 -5.02 23.52
C ASN A 419 -14.97 -5.49 22.63
N TYR A 420 -14.38 -6.64 22.96
CA TYR A 420 -13.45 -7.31 22.07
C TYR A 420 -14.16 -7.51 20.73
N ILE A 421 -13.49 -7.15 19.64
CA ILE A 421 -14.00 -7.40 18.29
C ILE A 421 -13.99 -8.93 18.10
N GLY A 422 -15.16 -9.55 18.12
CA GLY A 422 -15.33 -11.00 18.15
C GLY A 422 -15.22 -11.59 19.56
N ARG A 423 -14.34 -12.60 19.74
CA ARG A 423 -14.18 -13.31 21.02
C ARG A 423 -12.95 -12.82 21.78
N ARG A 424 -13.04 -12.88 23.12
CA ARG A 424 -11.88 -12.63 23.99
C ARG A 424 -10.78 -13.65 23.66
N PRO A 425 -9.53 -13.22 23.38
CA PRO A 425 -8.41 -14.13 23.16
C PRO A 425 -8.14 -15.03 24.38
N LYS A 426 -7.93 -16.32 24.14
CA LYS A 426 -7.69 -17.32 25.21
C LYS A 426 -6.36 -17.10 25.94
N TRP A 427 -5.36 -16.55 25.26
CA TRP A 427 -4.05 -16.27 25.88
C TRP A 427 -4.14 -15.28 27.05
N LEU A 428 -5.21 -14.47 27.13
CA LEU A 428 -5.46 -13.59 28.26
C LEU A 428 -5.82 -14.34 29.56
N ASP A 429 -6.12 -15.64 29.49
CA ASP A 429 -6.32 -16.46 30.69
C ASP A 429 -4.98 -16.78 31.37
N HIS A 430 -3.90 -16.92 30.58
CA HIS A 430 -2.53 -17.11 31.07
C HIS A 430 -1.55 -16.18 30.33
N PRO A 431 -1.61 -14.85 30.58
CA PRO A 431 -0.90 -13.86 29.78
C PRO A 431 0.63 -13.96 29.94
N LEU A 432 1.12 -14.31 31.15
CA LEU A 432 2.55 -14.47 31.41
C LEU A 432 3.16 -15.67 30.69
N ASP A 433 2.42 -16.78 30.54
CA ASP A 433 2.89 -17.96 29.80
C ASP A 433 3.09 -17.61 28.31
N THR A 434 2.11 -16.93 27.71
CA THR A 434 2.20 -16.47 26.32
C THR A 434 3.33 -15.45 26.13
N PHE A 435 3.50 -14.53 27.08
CA PHE A 435 4.62 -13.58 27.09
C PHE A 435 5.97 -14.29 27.12
N ASN A 436 6.16 -15.25 28.03
CA ASN A 436 7.42 -15.99 28.16
C ASN A 436 7.73 -16.84 26.91
N LYS A 437 6.71 -17.49 26.33
CA LYS A 437 6.84 -18.23 25.07
C LYS A 437 7.22 -17.30 23.90
N PHE A 438 6.62 -16.12 23.82
CA PHE A 438 6.98 -15.11 22.82
C PHE A 438 8.42 -14.63 22.99
N CYS A 439 8.84 -14.29 24.22
CA CYS A 439 10.21 -13.90 24.53
C CYS A 439 11.21 -15.01 24.17
N THR A 440 10.86 -16.27 24.39
CA THR A 440 11.68 -17.43 24.02
C THR A 440 11.85 -17.56 22.49
N MET A 441 10.77 -17.33 21.73
CA MET A 441 10.85 -17.27 20.26
C MET A 441 11.75 -16.12 19.80
N MET A 442 11.60 -14.93 20.38
CA MET A 442 12.45 -13.78 20.06
C MET A 442 13.93 -14.06 20.35
N LYS A 443 14.25 -14.66 21.50
CA LYS A 443 15.60 -15.13 21.82
C LYS A 443 16.12 -16.11 20.76
N SER A 444 15.28 -17.04 20.31
CA SER A 444 15.67 -18.01 19.27
C SER A 444 16.00 -17.32 17.94
N LEU A 445 15.22 -16.32 17.53
CA LEU A 445 15.49 -15.53 16.31
C LEU A 445 16.78 -14.72 16.44
N ILE A 446 16.99 -14.05 17.58
CA ILE A 446 18.23 -13.30 17.85
C ILE A 446 19.43 -14.25 17.77
N MET A 447 19.34 -15.42 18.40
CA MET A 447 20.42 -16.42 18.34
C MET A 447 20.68 -16.86 16.90
N ILE A 448 19.65 -17.20 16.14
CA ILE A 448 19.79 -17.56 14.72
C ILE A 448 20.45 -16.43 13.93
N GLY A 449 20.03 -15.18 14.16
CA GLY A 449 20.62 -14.00 13.50
C GLY A 449 22.12 -13.87 13.80
N LEU A 450 22.52 -14.03 15.06
CA LEU A 450 23.93 -13.97 15.47
C LEU A 450 24.76 -15.14 14.94
N VAL A 451 24.18 -16.34 14.79
CA VAL A 451 24.86 -17.48 14.16
C VAL A 451 25.08 -17.24 12.67
N LEU A 452 24.08 -16.69 11.98
CA LEU A 452 24.13 -16.49 10.52
C LEU A 452 25.01 -15.30 10.13
N ASP A 453 24.93 -14.18 10.84
CA ASP A 453 25.62 -12.94 10.47
C ASP A 453 26.91 -12.70 11.28
N GLY A 454 27.18 -13.53 12.29
CA GLY A 454 28.35 -13.45 13.16
C GLY A 454 28.24 -12.41 14.28
N LEU A 455 29.15 -12.51 15.25
CA LEU A 455 29.24 -11.60 16.42
C LEU A 455 29.74 -10.19 16.06
N ASP A 456 30.19 -9.97 14.83
CA ASP A 456 30.61 -8.66 14.33
C ASP A 456 29.41 -7.80 13.87
N SER A 457 28.24 -8.40 13.73
CA SER A 457 27.01 -7.72 13.30
C SER A 457 26.47 -6.79 14.39
N SER A 458 26.97 -5.56 14.40
CA SER A 458 26.54 -4.51 15.33
C SER A 458 25.01 -4.30 15.30
N SER A 459 24.39 -4.36 14.12
CA SER A 459 22.95 -4.09 13.97
C SER A 459 22.07 -5.12 14.70
N ILE A 460 22.40 -6.40 14.64
CA ILE A 460 21.63 -7.45 15.34
C ILE A 460 21.84 -7.36 16.84
N ILE A 461 23.08 -7.11 17.28
CA ILE A 461 23.39 -6.98 18.71
C ILE A 461 22.64 -5.78 19.30
N LEU A 462 22.66 -4.63 18.62
CA LEU A 462 21.94 -3.43 19.07
C LEU A 462 20.42 -3.66 19.11
N GLU A 463 19.84 -4.34 18.11
CA GLU A 463 18.42 -4.67 18.14
C GLU A 463 18.09 -5.70 19.25
N ALA A 464 18.99 -6.63 19.55
CA ALA A 464 18.85 -7.55 20.67
C ALA A 464 18.88 -6.82 22.02
N VAL A 465 19.85 -5.91 22.23
CA VAL A 465 19.92 -5.08 23.44
C VAL A 465 18.67 -4.23 23.59
N LYS A 466 18.21 -3.60 22.51
CA LYS A 466 16.95 -2.85 22.49
C LYS A 466 15.74 -3.71 22.88
N PHE A 467 15.67 -4.95 22.39
CA PHE A 467 14.63 -5.90 22.77
C PHE A 467 14.63 -6.20 24.29
N TYR A 468 15.80 -6.46 24.90
CA TYR A 468 15.88 -6.66 26.35
C TYR A 468 15.53 -5.38 27.12
N ASN A 469 15.97 -4.22 26.66
CA ASN A 469 15.61 -2.93 27.25
C ASN A 469 14.09 -2.66 27.23
N ILE A 470 13.41 -3.09 26.16
CA ILE A 470 11.95 -3.06 26.07
C ILE A 470 11.33 -3.99 27.12
N ILE A 471 11.83 -5.23 27.25
CA ILE A 471 11.32 -6.18 28.27
C ILE A 471 11.46 -5.62 29.67
N ILE A 472 12.64 -5.09 30.04
CA ILE A 472 12.87 -4.49 31.36
C ILE A 472 11.86 -3.37 31.63
N THR A 473 11.68 -2.47 30.67
CA THR A 473 10.72 -1.36 30.79
C THR A 473 9.28 -1.86 30.96
N LEU A 474 8.87 -2.89 30.21
CA LEU A 474 7.55 -3.50 30.34
C LEU A 474 7.39 -4.22 31.69
N GLN A 475 8.41 -4.96 32.13
CA GLN A 475 8.44 -5.69 33.39
C GLN A 475 8.23 -4.74 34.58
N LEU A 476 9.00 -3.65 34.65
CA LEU A 476 8.93 -2.67 35.73
C LEU A 476 7.60 -1.92 35.72
N LYS A 477 7.17 -1.45 34.53
CA LYS A 477 5.95 -0.64 34.39
C LYS A 477 4.66 -1.41 34.70
N TYR A 478 4.60 -2.68 34.30
CA TYR A 478 3.41 -3.53 34.48
C TYR A 478 3.56 -4.55 35.62
N LYS A 479 4.64 -4.44 36.41
CA LYS A 479 4.99 -5.32 37.53
C LYS A 479 4.91 -6.81 37.17
N LEU A 480 5.45 -7.17 36.00
CA LEU A 480 5.43 -8.55 35.52
C LEU A 480 6.43 -9.38 36.34
N ILE A 481 5.98 -10.51 36.88
CA ILE A 481 6.84 -11.44 37.62
C ILE A 481 7.49 -12.39 36.59
N CYS A 482 8.54 -11.92 35.92
CA CYS A 482 9.32 -12.67 34.95
C CYS A 482 10.78 -12.21 34.95
N PHE A 483 11.72 -13.11 34.67
CA PHE A 483 13.12 -12.76 34.45
C PHE A 483 13.56 -13.30 33.08
N ILE A 484 13.78 -12.42 32.12
CA ILE A 484 14.21 -12.82 30.78
C ILE A 484 15.71 -12.53 30.65
N THR A 485 16.53 -13.56 30.76
CA THR A 485 17.98 -13.43 30.74
C THR A 485 18.50 -13.15 29.33
N PRO A 486 19.43 -12.19 29.15
CA PRO A 486 20.15 -11.96 27.91
C PRO A 486 20.88 -13.21 27.41
N LEU A 487 20.98 -13.37 26.09
CA LEU A 487 21.72 -14.47 25.50
C LEU A 487 23.23 -14.28 25.75
N PRO A 488 23.99 -15.32 26.15
CA PRO A 488 25.43 -15.20 26.37
C PRO A 488 26.20 -14.60 25.18
N PRO A 489 25.89 -14.94 23.90
CA PRO A 489 26.50 -14.29 22.74
C PRO A 489 26.30 -12.77 22.67
N VAL A 490 25.15 -12.25 23.12
CA VAL A 490 24.90 -10.79 23.18
C VAL A 490 25.77 -10.15 24.26
N MET A 491 25.95 -10.82 25.40
CA MET A 491 26.78 -10.33 26.50
C MET A 491 28.28 -10.35 26.13
N HIS A 492 28.71 -11.44 25.50
CA HIS A 492 30.08 -11.62 25.02
C HIS A 492 30.42 -10.76 23.80
N ALA A 493 29.44 -10.15 23.13
CA ALA A 493 29.70 -9.22 22.04
C ALA A 493 30.60 -8.04 22.46
N THR A 494 30.56 -7.64 23.74
CA THR A 494 31.48 -6.63 24.28
C THR A 494 32.96 -7.02 24.19
N LEU A 495 33.27 -8.33 24.21
CA LEU A 495 34.63 -8.84 24.17
C LEU A 495 35.25 -8.74 22.76
N THR A 496 34.42 -8.90 21.73
CA THR A 496 34.85 -9.01 20.33
C THR A 496 34.51 -7.77 19.49
N SER A 497 33.52 -6.97 19.92
CA SER A 497 33.03 -5.84 19.12
C SER A 497 34.08 -4.75 18.91
N LEU A 498 34.17 -4.29 17.67
CA LEU A 498 34.98 -3.15 17.24
C LEU A 498 34.21 -1.82 17.35
N ASN A 499 32.98 -1.84 17.86
CA ASN A 499 32.11 -0.67 17.94
C ASN A 499 31.83 -0.29 19.40
N HIS A 500 32.33 0.88 19.82
CA HIS A 500 32.11 1.43 21.16
C HIS A 500 30.62 1.57 21.53
N VAL A 501 29.74 1.80 20.55
CA VAL A 501 28.29 1.92 20.80
C VAL A 501 27.73 0.59 21.28
N VAL A 502 28.10 -0.51 20.62
CA VAL A 502 27.69 -1.87 21.04
C VAL A 502 28.17 -2.17 22.46
N ILE A 503 29.43 -1.83 22.76
CA ILE A 503 30.00 -2.03 24.10
C ILE A 503 29.24 -1.21 25.14
N SER A 504 28.97 0.07 24.85
CA SER A 504 28.22 0.96 25.74
C SER A 504 26.80 0.46 26.01
N GLU A 505 26.07 0.05 24.96
CA GLU A 505 24.69 -0.42 25.07
C GLU A 505 24.58 -1.73 25.85
N VAL A 506 25.49 -2.68 25.64
CA VAL A 506 25.51 -3.93 26.41
C VAL A 506 25.89 -3.68 27.87
N CYS A 507 26.85 -2.78 28.13
CA CYS A 507 27.18 -2.35 29.49
C CYS A 507 26.00 -1.67 30.19
N SER A 508 25.30 -0.77 29.50
CA SER A 508 24.06 -0.15 30.00
C SER A 508 23.02 -1.21 30.33
N LEU A 509 22.83 -2.21 29.47
CA LEU A 509 21.89 -3.30 29.72
C LEU A 509 22.20 -4.04 31.04
N ILE A 510 23.48 -4.37 31.29
CA ILE A 510 23.90 -5.02 32.55
C ILE A 510 23.57 -4.14 33.76
N VAL A 511 23.89 -2.84 33.68
CA VAL A 511 23.60 -1.87 34.74
C VAL A 511 22.11 -1.86 35.05
N ARG A 512 21.24 -1.85 34.02
CA ARG A 512 19.79 -1.89 34.20
C ARG A 512 19.30 -3.17 34.87
N TYR A 513 19.84 -4.33 34.51
CA TYR A 513 19.50 -5.57 35.22
C TYR A 513 19.88 -5.48 36.72
N LYS A 514 21.08 -5.00 37.03
CA LYS A 514 21.56 -4.94 38.41
C LYS A 514 20.88 -3.88 39.27
N ASN A 515 20.58 -2.71 38.70
CA ASN A 515 20.04 -1.58 39.46
C ASN A 515 18.51 -1.50 39.42
N GLU A 516 17.86 -2.03 38.38
CA GLU A 516 16.40 -1.96 38.24
C GLU A 516 15.73 -3.33 38.44
N VAL A 517 16.19 -4.37 37.73
CA VAL A 517 15.48 -5.67 37.67
C VAL A 517 15.68 -6.51 38.93
N ILE A 518 16.93 -6.72 39.36
CA ILE A 518 17.23 -7.53 40.55
C ILE A 518 16.56 -6.93 41.79
N PRO A 519 16.70 -5.63 42.10
CA PRO A 519 16.05 -5.03 43.26
C PRO A 519 14.53 -5.09 43.18
N PHE A 520 13.95 -4.99 41.97
CA PHE A 520 12.51 -5.17 41.78
C PHE A 520 12.06 -6.59 42.12
N ILE A 521 12.74 -7.63 41.65
CA ILE A 521 12.42 -9.02 41.96
C ILE A 521 12.62 -9.34 43.45
N ASP A 522 13.67 -8.79 44.06
CA ASP A 522 13.94 -8.89 45.49
C ASP A 522 12.81 -8.23 46.30
N SER A 523 12.34 -7.05 45.89
CA SER A 523 11.25 -6.33 46.56
C SER A 523 9.91 -7.10 46.57
N ILE A 524 9.70 -7.99 45.59
CA ILE A 524 8.52 -8.85 45.50
C ILE A 524 8.72 -10.16 46.29
N GLY A 525 9.94 -10.42 46.79
CA GLY A 525 10.28 -11.63 47.54
C GLY A 525 10.39 -12.88 46.66
N ARG A 526 10.67 -12.73 45.36
CA ARG A 526 10.73 -13.84 44.38
C ARG A 526 12.13 -14.05 43.82
N ALA A 527 13.16 -13.52 44.47
CA ALA A 527 14.57 -13.66 44.10
C ALA A 527 15.02 -15.12 43.97
N GLN A 528 14.55 -15.98 44.88
CA GLN A 528 14.92 -17.39 44.92
C GLN A 528 14.49 -18.13 43.64
N ASP A 529 13.33 -17.78 43.08
CA ASP A 529 12.79 -18.37 41.84
C ASP A 529 13.71 -18.12 40.63
N PHE A 530 14.52 -17.05 40.67
CA PHE A 530 15.39 -16.61 39.57
C PHE A 530 16.87 -16.58 39.96
N SER A 531 17.26 -17.34 40.99
CA SER A 531 18.63 -17.34 41.55
C SER A 531 19.71 -17.62 40.50
N ALA A 532 19.52 -18.63 39.65
CA ALA A 532 20.46 -18.98 38.58
C ALA A 532 20.61 -17.86 37.53
N ASP A 533 19.52 -17.16 37.20
CA ASP A 533 19.55 -16.05 36.25
C ASP A 533 20.26 -14.82 36.83
N ILE A 534 20.05 -14.55 38.12
CA ILE A 534 20.71 -13.48 38.87
C ILE A 534 22.22 -13.76 38.97
N GLU A 535 22.59 -15.00 39.29
CA GLU A 535 23.99 -15.45 39.34
C GLU A 535 24.66 -15.26 37.99
N PHE A 536 24.03 -15.70 36.89
CA PHE A 536 24.53 -15.51 35.54
C PHE A 536 24.83 -14.04 35.20
N ILE A 537 23.93 -13.11 35.54
CA ILE A 537 24.14 -11.66 35.32
C ILE A 537 25.34 -11.16 36.15
N ASN A 538 25.44 -11.59 37.40
CA ASN A 538 26.52 -11.17 38.29
C ASN A 538 27.89 -11.69 37.85
N GLU A 539 27.99 -12.97 37.50
CA GLU A 539 29.21 -13.56 36.95
C GLU A 539 29.62 -12.88 35.64
N THR A 540 28.66 -12.70 34.73
CA THR A 540 28.92 -12.03 33.45
C THR A 540 29.42 -10.60 33.66
N ALA A 541 28.80 -9.83 34.56
CA ALA A 541 29.25 -8.48 34.91
C ALA A 541 30.68 -8.48 35.48
N TYR A 542 30.98 -9.40 36.38
CA TYR A 542 32.31 -9.54 36.97
C TYR A 542 33.39 -9.88 35.92
N HIS A 543 33.12 -10.84 35.05
CA HIS A 543 34.03 -11.23 33.97
C HIS A 543 34.24 -10.11 32.96
N LEU A 544 33.18 -9.42 32.55
CA LEU A 544 33.27 -8.29 31.61
C LEU A 544 34.05 -7.12 32.21
N TYR A 545 33.80 -6.77 33.46
CA TYR A 545 34.55 -5.74 34.16
C TYR A 545 36.04 -6.08 34.24
N ASN A 546 36.36 -7.31 34.61
CA ASN A 546 37.75 -7.78 34.68
C ASN A 546 38.43 -7.82 33.31
N TYR A 547 37.72 -8.18 32.25
CA TYR A 547 38.26 -8.15 30.90
C TYR A 547 38.52 -6.72 30.42
N LEU A 548 37.50 -5.85 30.52
CA LEU A 548 37.57 -4.48 30.04
C LEU A 548 38.60 -3.68 30.86
N TRP A 549 38.50 -3.71 32.18
CA TRP A 549 39.27 -2.84 33.06
C TRP A 549 40.65 -3.40 33.42
N HIS A 550 40.71 -4.67 33.82
CA HIS A 550 41.93 -5.31 34.34
C HIS A 550 42.65 -6.19 33.31
N GLY A 551 42.00 -6.57 32.20
CA GLY A 551 42.60 -7.33 31.12
C GLY A 551 42.80 -8.83 31.38
N TYR A 552 42.04 -9.44 32.29
CA TYR A 552 42.11 -10.87 32.59
C TYR A 552 41.37 -11.72 31.54
N THR A 553 42.02 -12.78 31.06
CA THR A 553 41.38 -13.89 30.33
C THR A 553 41.69 -15.17 31.11
N SER A 554 40.72 -15.65 31.89
CA SER A 554 40.71 -16.95 32.59
C SER A 554 42.08 -17.61 32.86
N GLY A 555 42.69 -17.33 34.01
CA GLY A 555 43.88 -18.03 34.51
C GLY A 555 44.44 -17.42 35.80
N SER A 556 44.20 -18.09 36.93
CA SER A 556 44.75 -17.92 38.30
C SER A 556 44.75 -16.52 38.96
N PRO A 557 44.27 -16.37 40.21
CA PRO A 557 44.31 -15.11 40.98
C PRO A 557 45.71 -14.67 41.46
N GLU A 558 46.78 -15.37 41.11
CA GLU A 558 48.08 -15.27 41.77
C GLU A 558 49.19 -14.74 40.85
N SER A 559 49.04 -13.50 40.39
CA SER A 559 50.20 -12.64 40.08
C SER A 559 49.77 -11.17 40.07
N ILE A 560 49.87 -10.55 41.25
CA ILE A 560 49.49 -9.16 41.50
C ILE A 560 50.50 -8.23 40.82
N GLY A 561 50.17 -7.79 39.61
CA GLY A 561 50.74 -6.63 38.95
C GLY A 561 49.67 -5.57 38.78
N ARG A 562 49.61 -4.59 39.70
CA ARG A 562 48.75 -3.40 39.60
C ARG A 562 49.20 -2.50 38.43
N SER A 563 48.88 -2.86 37.18
CA SER A 563 48.98 -1.89 36.09
C SER A 563 48.19 -2.27 34.83
N SER A 564 47.24 -1.38 34.51
CA SER A 564 46.91 -0.83 33.19
C SER A 564 45.46 -1.05 32.75
N GLU A 565 44.72 0.06 32.70
CA GLU A 565 43.37 0.20 32.16
C GLU A 565 43.34 -0.25 30.69
N LYS A 566 43.09 -1.54 30.45
CA LYS A 566 43.07 -2.12 29.08
C LYS A 566 41.89 -1.64 28.25
N VAL A 567 40.86 -1.02 28.84
CA VAL A 567 39.80 -0.31 28.10
C VAL A 567 40.40 0.65 27.08
N ARG A 568 41.50 1.32 27.44
CA ARG A 568 42.25 2.23 26.55
C ARG A 568 42.91 1.54 25.37
N LYS A 569 43.00 0.22 25.36
CA LYS A 569 43.60 -0.60 24.31
C LYS A 569 42.58 -1.53 23.66
N HIS A 570 41.33 -1.53 24.15
CA HIS A 570 40.28 -2.35 23.57
C HIS A 570 40.01 -1.87 22.14
N PRO A 571 40.01 -2.76 21.13
CA PRO A 571 39.94 -2.35 19.73
C PRO A 571 38.64 -1.60 19.39
N GLY A 572 37.54 -1.88 20.11
CA GLY A 572 36.29 -1.13 19.95
C GLY A 572 36.21 0.21 20.68
N VAL A 573 37.02 0.45 21.74
CA VAL A 573 36.94 1.67 22.57
C VAL A 573 38.11 2.62 22.28
N PHE A 574 39.29 2.09 21.96
CA PHE A 574 40.48 2.87 21.67
C PHE A 574 40.29 3.90 20.55
N PRO A 575 39.60 3.60 19.43
CA PRO A 575 39.36 4.60 18.39
C PRO A 575 38.61 5.84 18.91
N LEU A 576 37.64 5.66 19.81
CA LEU A 576 36.93 6.76 20.46
C LEU A 576 37.87 7.57 21.37
N VAL A 577 38.62 6.87 22.22
CA VAL A 577 39.58 7.50 23.14
C VAL A 577 40.66 8.26 22.37
N GLU A 578 41.18 7.70 21.29
CA GLU A 578 42.17 8.33 20.43
C GLU A 578 41.60 9.57 19.74
N PHE A 579 40.40 9.48 19.17
CA PHE A 579 39.73 10.61 18.52
C PHE A 579 39.53 11.79 19.48
N LEU A 580 38.99 11.52 20.69
CA LEU A 580 38.75 12.55 21.70
C LEU A 580 40.07 13.12 22.24
N SER A 581 41.06 12.27 22.48
CA SER A 581 42.39 12.70 22.96
C SER A 581 43.09 13.60 21.95
N ARG A 582 42.98 13.31 20.64
CA ARG A 582 43.47 14.20 19.57
C ARG A 582 42.76 15.56 19.57
N LYS A 583 41.45 15.59 19.76
CA LYS A 583 40.67 16.85 19.86
C LYS A 583 41.06 17.69 21.08
N LEU A 584 41.36 17.03 22.20
CA LEU A 584 41.78 17.67 23.45
C LEU A 584 43.29 17.96 23.53
N LYS A 585 44.08 17.56 22.53
CA LYS A 585 45.56 17.66 22.51
C LYS A 585 46.24 16.93 23.69
N ILE A 586 45.63 15.86 24.19
CA ILE A 586 46.15 15.03 25.28
C ILE A 586 46.67 13.72 24.67
N ASN A 587 47.74 13.15 25.23
CA ASN A 587 48.21 11.84 24.81
C ASN A 587 47.25 10.75 25.37
N PRO A 588 46.59 9.93 24.53
CA PRO A 588 45.63 8.91 24.99
C PRO A 588 46.24 7.89 25.96
N LYS A 589 47.56 7.64 25.87
CA LYS A 589 48.26 6.72 26.77
C LYS A 589 48.58 7.32 28.15
N LYS A 590 48.55 8.66 28.28
CA LYS A 590 48.90 9.40 29.52
C LYS A 590 47.69 10.01 30.23
N LEU A 591 46.47 9.72 29.77
CA LEU A 591 45.25 10.22 30.39
C LEU A 591 45.16 9.80 31.86
N LYS A 592 44.66 10.65 32.77
CA LYS A 592 44.37 10.21 34.15
C LYS A 592 43.11 9.35 34.15
N LYS A 593 43.00 8.45 35.14
CA LYS A 593 41.82 7.59 35.33
C LYS A 593 40.52 8.40 35.39
N SER A 594 40.53 9.48 36.18
CA SER A 594 39.40 10.42 36.31
C SER A 594 38.93 10.99 34.97
N ASP A 595 39.90 11.39 34.15
CA ASP A 595 39.63 12.04 32.86
C ASP A 595 39.13 11.00 31.84
N LEU A 596 39.61 9.75 31.91
CA LEU A 596 39.11 8.66 31.09
C LEU A 596 37.66 8.33 31.45
N LEU A 597 37.35 8.18 32.74
CA LEU A 597 35.99 7.89 33.20
C LEU A 597 35.03 9.01 32.80
N LEU A 598 35.45 10.28 32.90
CA LEU A 598 34.64 11.41 32.45
C LEU A 598 34.38 11.39 30.94
N MET A 599 35.38 11.03 30.13
CA MET A 599 35.17 10.88 28.68
C MET A 599 34.23 9.73 28.37
N LEU A 600 34.39 8.58 29.03
CA LEU A 600 33.52 7.43 28.84
C LEU A 600 32.10 7.75 29.28
N SER A 601 31.89 8.34 30.46
CA SER A 601 30.54 8.74 30.90
C SER A 601 29.86 9.75 29.99
N THR A 602 30.61 10.48 29.17
CA THR A 602 30.07 11.49 28.24
C THR A 602 29.74 10.91 26.86
N TYR A 603 30.58 10.00 26.34
CA TYR A 603 30.51 9.52 24.94
C TYR A 603 30.22 8.02 24.80
N ALA A 604 30.26 7.28 25.90
CA ALA A 604 29.93 5.87 26.05
C ALA A 604 29.36 5.68 27.48
N ASP A 605 28.28 6.41 27.75
CA ASP A 605 27.63 6.55 29.05
C ASP A 605 27.43 5.21 29.77
N GLY A 606 26.85 4.22 29.09
CA GLY A 606 26.63 2.88 29.61
C GLY A 606 27.92 2.17 30.04
N LEU A 607 29.02 2.35 29.30
CA LEU A 607 30.33 1.82 29.69
C LEU A 607 30.89 2.55 30.93
N GLY A 608 30.74 3.88 30.98
CA GLY A 608 31.17 4.68 32.14
C GLY A 608 30.41 4.33 33.41
N GLU A 609 29.08 4.25 33.32
CA GLU A 609 28.20 3.85 34.43
C GLU A 609 28.50 2.44 34.91
N PHE A 610 28.71 1.50 33.98
CA PHE A 610 29.05 0.12 34.31
C PHE A 610 30.37 0.02 35.11
N ILE A 611 31.41 0.72 34.68
CA ILE A 611 32.69 0.74 35.40
C ILE A 611 32.52 1.34 36.79
N ASN A 612 31.82 2.47 36.92
CA ASN A 612 31.56 3.10 38.22
C ASN A 612 30.77 2.18 39.16
N MET A 613 29.74 1.51 38.67
CA MET A 613 28.93 0.55 39.44
C MET A 613 29.80 -0.59 39.97
N MET A 614 30.65 -1.17 39.13
CA MET A 614 31.52 -2.28 39.52
C MET A 614 32.65 -1.85 40.48
N GLU A 615 33.14 -0.62 40.37
CA GLU A 615 34.10 -0.06 41.34
C GLU A 615 33.47 0.17 42.71
N SER A 616 32.22 0.65 42.78
CA SER A 616 31.50 0.79 44.05
C SER A 616 31.22 -0.57 44.69
N SER A 617 30.77 -1.57 43.92
CA SER A 617 30.45 -2.89 44.49
C SER A 617 31.68 -3.66 44.98
N LEU A 618 32.88 -3.32 44.52
CA LEU A 618 34.15 -3.89 45.01
C LEU A 618 34.70 -3.17 46.25
N ASN A 619 34.21 -1.96 46.56
CA ASN A 619 34.61 -1.20 47.74
C ASN A 619 33.65 -1.42 48.93
N ASP A 620 32.42 -1.88 48.66
CA ASP A 620 31.38 -2.16 49.67
C ASP A 620 31.38 -3.61 50.20
N GLY A 621 32.22 -4.49 49.65
CA GLY A 621 32.44 -5.87 50.11
C GLY A 621 33.86 -6.08 50.61
#